data_AF-A0A399I7H0-F1
#
_entry.id   AF-A0A399I7H0-F1
#
_cell.length_a   1.000
_cell.length_b   1.000
_cell.length_c   1.000
_cell.angle_alpha   90.00
_cell.angle_beta   90.00
_cell.angle_gamma   90.00
#
_symmetry.space_group_name_H-M   'P 1'
#
loop_
_entity.id
_entity.type
_entity.pdbx_description
1 polymer ?
#
loop_
_entity_poly.entity_id
_entity_poly.type
_entity_poly.pdbx_seq_one_letter_code
_entity_poly.pdbx_strand_id
1 'polypeptide(L)' 'MVDGKDRELLGEIPSPGRADSINERIERLRREIVKGESVYTPVELSTLERQLEEYEHLQDMLQYR' A
#
# COMPACT_ATOMS: atom_id res chain seq x y z
N MET A 1 -9.67 17.09 11.23
CA MET A 1 -8.64 16.03 11.19
C MET A 1 -8.82 15.33 9.85
N VAL A 2 -7.81 15.36 8.97
CA VAL A 2 -7.93 14.70 7.65
C VAL A 2 -7.64 13.22 7.88
N ASP A 3 -8.68 12.53 8.35
CA ASP A 3 -8.66 11.19 8.96
C ASP A 3 -8.99 10.11 7.91
N GLY A 4 -8.16 10.00 6.87
CA GLY A 4 -8.46 9.13 5.73
C GLY A 4 -7.27 8.44 5.09
N LYS A 5 -6.04 8.72 5.55
CA LYS A 5 -4.79 8.22 4.97
C LYS A 5 -4.24 7.06 5.78
N ASP A 6 -3.93 5.96 5.11
CA ASP A 6 -3.14 4.87 5.69
C ASP A 6 -1.66 5.27 5.79
N ARG A 7 -1.29 5.75 6.97
CA ARG A 7 0.07 6.21 7.31
C ARG A 7 1.07 5.07 7.44
N GLU A 8 0.59 3.84 7.65
CA GLU A 8 1.44 2.67 7.77
C GLU A 8 2.01 2.27 6.40
N LEU A 9 1.22 2.38 5.34
CA LEU A 9 1.68 2.16 3.96
C LEU A 9 2.73 3.20 3.53
N LEU A 10 2.69 4.40 4.10
CA LEU A 10 3.70 5.44 3.85
C LEU A 10 4.94 5.30 4.73
N GLY A 11 4.98 4.33 5.64
CA GLY A 11 6.10 4.13 6.57
C GLY A 11 6.19 5.20 7.67
N GLU A 12 5.15 6.00 7.86
CA GLU A 12 5.13 7.06 8.88
C GLU A 12 4.85 6.50 10.29
N ILE A 13 4.20 5.34 10.38
CA ILE A 13 3.94 4.63 11.63
C ILE A 13 4.34 3.15 11.52
N PRO A 14 4.87 2.56 12.59
CA PRO A 14 5.20 1.14 12.60
C PRO A 14 3.93 0.29 12.60
N SER A 15 3.93 -0.80 11.83
CA SER A 15 2.84 -1.80 11.84
C SER A 15 2.79 -2.52 13.19
N PRO A 16 1.70 -2.41 13.97
CA PRO A 16 1.61 -3.08 15.25
C PRO A 16 1.34 -4.58 15.05
N GLY A 17 2.41 -5.37 14.93
CA GLY A 17 2.42 -6.82 15.18
C GLY A 17 1.63 -7.72 14.23
N ARG A 18 0.93 -7.19 13.23
CA ARG A 18 0.32 -7.97 12.15
C ARG A 18 1.23 -7.92 10.92
N ALA A 19 1.84 -9.05 10.59
CA ALA A 19 2.39 -9.25 9.27
C ALA A 19 1.21 -9.48 8.32
N ASP A 20 0.80 -8.46 7.59
CA ASP A 20 -0.17 -8.62 6.49
C ASP A 20 0.38 -9.65 5.50
N SER A 21 -0.49 -10.52 4.98
CA SER A 21 -0.15 -11.34 3.81
C SER A 21 0.10 -10.42 2.60
N ILE A 22 0.89 -10.88 1.63
CA ILE A 22 1.13 -10.12 0.37
C ILE A 22 -0.19 -9.70 -0.28
N ASN A 23 -1.18 -10.59 -0.33
CA ASN A 23 -2.51 -10.29 -0.87
C ASN A 23 -3.24 -9.19 -0.09
N GLU A 24 -3.19 -9.22 1.24
CA GLU A 24 -3.81 -8.19 2.10
C GLU A 24 -3.14 -6.84 1.88
N ARG A 25 -1.81 -6.83 1.69
CA ARG A 25 -1.04 -5.61 1.39
C ARG A 25 -1.42 -5.02 0.04
N ILE A 26 -1.52 -5.85 -1.01
CA ILE A 26 -1.98 -5.45 -2.36
C ILE A 26 -3.39 -4.86 -2.28
N GLU A 27 -4.31 -5.53 -1.60
CA GLU A 27 -5.69 -5.03 -1.45
C GLU A 27 -5.75 -3.68 -0.73
N ARG A 28 -4.98 -3.50 0.35
CA ARG A 28 -4.89 -2.22 1.06
C ARG A 28 -4.35 -1.13 0.14
N LEU A 29 -3.25 -1.37 -0.55
CA LEU A 29 -2.64 -0.41 -1.48
C LEU A 29 -3.62 0.00 -2.59
N ARG A 30 -4.31 -0.94 -3.22
CA ARG A 30 -5.34 -0.65 -4.23
C ARG A 30 -6.46 0.23 -3.69
N ARG A 31 -6.95 -0.03 -2.47
CA ARG A 31 -8.02 0.79 -1.84
C ARG A 31 -7.54 2.22 -1.56
N GLU A 32 -6.31 2.39 -1.09
CA GLU A 32 -5.78 3.72 -0.79
C GLU A 32 -5.48 4.53 -2.05
N ILE A 33 -4.93 3.90 -3.09
CA ILE A 33 -4.65 4.55 -4.39
C ILE A 33 -5.96 5.07 -5.02
N VAL A 34 -7.07 4.33 -4.90
CA VAL A 34 -8.39 4.77 -5.39
C VAL A 34 -8.86 6.07 -4.76
N LYS A 35 -8.42 6.40 -3.52
CA LYS A 35 -8.74 7.69 -2.89
C LYS A 35 -8.09 8.87 -3.61
N GLY A 36 -7.00 8.63 -4.34
CA GLY A 36 -6.33 9.60 -5.20
C GLY A 36 -5.90 10.88 -4.46
N GLU A 37 -5.83 11.97 -5.23
CA GLU A 37 -5.34 13.28 -4.75
C GLU A 37 -6.25 13.95 -3.70
N SER A 38 -7.42 13.35 -3.42
CA SER A 38 -8.31 13.84 -2.37
C SER A 38 -7.77 13.58 -0.95
N VAL A 39 -6.87 12.61 -0.81
CA VAL A 39 -6.31 12.17 0.48
C VAL A 39 -4.78 12.16 0.48
N TYR A 40 -4.18 11.91 -0.68
CA TYR A 40 -2.75 11.75 -0.84
C TYR A 40 -2.18 12.87 -1.73
N THR A 41 -0.94 13.26 -1.48
CA THR A 41 -0.20 14.06 -2.45
C THR A 41 0.26 13.19 -3.62
N PRO A 42 0.58 13.77 -4.80
CA PRO A 42 1.12 13.02 -5.93
C PRO A 42 2.36 12.19 -5.58
N VAL A 43 3.21 12.70 -4.68
CA VAL A 43 4.42 12.00 -4.21
C VAL A 43 4.07 10.76 -3.40
N GLU A 44 3.05 10.86 -2.54
CA GLU A 44 2.60 9.75 -1.71
C GLU A 44 1.86 8.71 -2.54
N LEU A 45 1.02 9.12 -3.50
CA LEU A 45 0.39 8.20 -4.46
C LEU A 45 1.44 7.43 -5.24
N SER A 46 2.46 8.11 -5.77
CA SER A 46 3.57 7.46 -6.47
C SER A 46 4.32 6.46 -5.57
N THR A 47 4.43 6.76 -4.28
CA THR A 47 5.01 5.83 -3.30
C THR A 47 4.14 4.59 -3.10
N LEU A 48 2.81 4.75 -3.00
CA LEU A 48 1.87 3.64 -2.88
C LEU A 48 1.82 2.79 -4.15
N GLU A 49 1.81 3.41 -5.32
CA GLU A 49 1.83 2.73 -6.62
C GLU A 49 3.10 1.89 -6.80
N ARG A 50 4.26 2.45 -6.44
CA ARG A 50 5.53 1.71 -6.49
C ARG A 50 5.50 0.49 -5.56
N GLN A 51 5.02 0.66 -4.32
CA GLN A 51 4.87 -0.47 -3.41
C GLN A 51 3.90 -1.52 -3.96
N LEU A 52 2.80 -1.11 -4.59
CA LEU A 52 1.84 -2.04 -5.21
C LEU A 52 2.52 -2.89 -6.28
N GLU A 53 3.29 -2.28 -7.18
CA GLU A 53 4.06 -2.99 -8.22
C GLU A 53 5.05 -3.99 -7.60
N GLU A 54 5.78 -3.59 -6.55
CA GLU A 54 6.71 -4.48 -5.84
C GLU A 54 6.01 -5.70 -5.26
N TYR A 55 4.86 -5.52 -4.59
CA TYR A 55 4.11 -6.63 -4.01
C TYR A 55 3.43 -7.51 -5.06
N GLU A 56 2.92 -6.95 -6.15
CA GLU A 56 2.35 -7.71 -7.26
C GLU A 56 3.44 -8.57 -7.94
N HIS A 57 4.63 -8.02 -8.14
CA HIS A 57 5.77 -8.80 -8.65
C HIS A 57 6.17 -9.93 -7.69
N LEU A 58 6.21 -9.68 -6.38
CA LEU A 58 6.46 -10.73 -5.39
C LEU A 58 5.39 -11.82 -5.40
N GLN A 59 4.12 -11.43 -5.56
CA GLN A 59 3.00 -12.36 -5.67
C GLN A 59 3.14 -13.26 -6.90
N ASP A 60 3.46 -12.67 -8.06
CA ASP A 60 3.69 -13.38 -9.31
C ASP A 60 4.81 -14.42 -9.15
N MET A 61 5.97 -14.00 -8.62
CA MET A 61 7.10 -14.91 -8.35
C MET A 61 6.75 -16.08 -7.42
N LEU A 62 5.86 -15.88 -6.45
CA LEU A 62 5.42 -16.93 -5.53
C LEU A 62 4.41 -17.90 -6.18
N GLN A 63 3.64 -17.46 -7.18
CA GLN A 63 2.68 -18.31 -7.89
C GLN A 63 3.34 -19.23 -8.92
N TYR A 64 4.52 -18.85 -9.45
CA TYR A 64 5.30 -19.67 -10.40
C TYR A 64 6.27 -20.67 -9.75
N ARG A 65 6.13 -20.91 -8.44
CA ARG A 65 6.98 -21.84 -7.67
C ARG A 65 6.25 -23.14 -7.34
#